data_AF-A0A9W3B247-F1
#
_entry.id   AF-A0A9W3B247-F1
#
_cell.length_a   1.000
_cell.length_b   1.000
_cell.length_c   1.000
_cell.angle_alpha   90.00
_cell.angle_beta   90.00
_cell.angle_gamma   90.00
#
_symmetry.space_group_name_H-M   'P 1'
#
loop_
_entity.id
_entity.type
_entity.pdbx_description
1 polymer ?
#
loop_
_entity_poly.entity_id
_entity_poly.type
_entity_poly.pdbx_seq_one_letter_code
_entity_poly.pdbx_strand_id
1 'polypeptide(L)'
;MILLMNLLNLSWIDKLDIERVLTPDIKDHINSLTIMLMQETERFNKLLIIIKTSLEQLKKAIKGFVVMSEELENVYNAFLNNHVPELWARNAYPSLKSLASWVKDLIMRCCFIDNWINNGPPKSFWLSGFFFPQG
;
A
#
# COMPACT_ATOMS: atom_id res chain seq x y z
N MET A 1 13.23 5.54 12.52
CA MET A 1 13.18 4.05 12.51
C MET A 1 12.14 3.47 13.46
N ILE A 2 12.10 3.85 14.75
CA ILE A 2 11.09 3.35 15.71
C ILE A 2 9.66 3.85 15.39
N LEU A 3 9.50 5.10 14.93
CA LEU A 3 8.21 5.63 14.45
C LEU A 3 7.69 4.91 13.19
N LEU A 4 8.58 4.52 12.28
CA LEU A 4 8.21 3.72 11.10
C LEU A 4 7.79 2.30 11.52
N MET A 5 8.52 1.65 12.43
CA MET A 5 8.16 0.33 12.94
C MET A 5 6.89 0.31 13.80
N ASN A 6 6.59 1.38 14.54
CA ASN A 6 5.33 1.50 15.28
C ASN A 6 4.13 1.82 14.38
N LEU A 7 4.34 2.54 13.27
CA LEU A 7 3.32 2.74 12.23
C LEU A 7 2.97 1.44 11.47
N LEU A 8 3.73 0.36 11.66
CA LEU A 8 3.50 -0.94 11.03
C LEU A 8 2.89 -1.98 11.97
N ASN A 9 2.72 -1.65 13.25
CA ASN A 9 2.04 -2.49 14.26
C ASN A 9 0.52 -2.34 14.20
N LEU A 10 0.00 -1.90 13.05
CA LEU A 10 -1.36 -1.45 12.90
C LEU A 10 -2.21 -2.55 12.27
N SER A 11 -3.20 -2.99 13.05
CA SER A 11 -4.29 -3.89 12.67
C SER A 11 -5.11 -3.46 11.44
N TRP A 12 -4.80 -2.33 10.80
CA TRP A 12 -5.44 -1.89 9.54
C TRP A 12 -4.74 -2.37 8.27
N ILE A 13 -3.54 -2.97 8.38
CA ILE A 13 -2.85 -3.58 7.23
C ILE A 13 -3.49 -4.92 6.82
N ASP A 14 -4.46 -5.40 7.57
CA ASP A 14 -5.26 -6.55 7.17
C ASP A 14 -6.15 -6.15 5.99
N LYS A 15 -5.62 -6.46 4.80
CA LYS A 15 -6.23 -6.58 3.46
C LYS A 15 -7.51 -5.75 3.28
N LEU A 16 -7.45 -4.74 2.42
CA LEU A 16 -8.65 -4.07 1.93
C LEU A 16 -9.60 -5.13 1.37
N ASP A 17 -10.81 -5.19 1.93
CA ASP A 17 -11.69 -6.36 1.85
C ASP A 17 -12.51 -6.33 0.56
N ILE A 18 -11.92 -6.83 -0.52
CA ILE A 18 -12.48 -6.80 -1.89
C ILE A 18 -13.85 -7.52 -1.95
N GLU A 19 -14.09 -8.51 -1.10
CA GLU A 19 -15.37 -9.25 -1.09
C GLU A 19 -16.57 -8.36 -0.77
N ARG A 20 -16.37 -7.28 -0.01
CA ARG A 20 -17.43 -6.30 0.30
C ARG A 20 -17.85 -5.46 -0.91
N VAL A 21 -16.97 -5.34 -1.91
CA VAL A 21 -17.27 -4.64 -3.16
C VAL A 21 -18.25 -5.44 -4.04
N LEU A 22 -18.32 -6.77 -3.83
CA LEU A 22 -19.17 -7.69 -4.56
C LEU A 22 -20.46 -7.99 -3.76
N THR A 23 -21.29 -6.98 -3.49
CA THR A 23 -22.65 -7.27 -2.98
C THR A 23 -23.43 -8.04 -4.05
N PRO A 24 -24.31 -9.00 -3.68
CA PRO A 24 -25.04 -9.84 -4.63
C PRO A 24 -25.81 -9.06 -5.69
N ASP A 25 -26.28 -7.85 -5.37
CA ASP A 25 -27.05 -6.94 -6.23
C ASP A 25 -26.21 -6.32 -7.37
N ILE A 26 -24.87 -6.29 -7.24
CA ILE A 26 -23.93 -5.73 -8.24
C ILE A 26 -23.47 -6.78 -9.25
N LYS A 27 -23.70 -8.08 -8.99
CA LYS A 27 -23.27 -9.16 -9.89
C LYS A 27 -23.89 -9.09 -11.28
N ASP A 28 -25.10 -8.53 -11.39
CA ASP A 28 -25.82 -8.44 -12.67
C ASP A 28 -25.40 -7.20 -13.49
N HIS A 29 -24.84 -6.15 -12.87
CA HIS A 29 -24.34 -4.94 -13.54
C HIS A 29 -23.11 -4.35 -12.84
N ILE A 30 -21.94 -4.93 -13.09
CA ILE A 30 -20.67 -4.37 -12.61
C ILE A 30 -20.38 -3.09 -13.38
N ASN A 31 -20.46 -1.94 -12.70
CA ASN A 31 -20.11 -0.65 -13.30
C ASN A 31 -18.58 -0.51 -13.47
N SER A 32 -18.14 0.33 -14.41
CA SER A 32 -16.71 0.54 -14.70
C SER A 32 -15.90 1.07 -13.50
N LEU A 33 -16.54 1.88 -12.65
CA LEU A 33 -15.91 2.42 -11.44
C LEU A 33 -15.64 1.34 -10.38
N THR A 34 -16.50 0.33 -10.28
CA THR A 34 -16.34 -0.82 -9.40
C THR A 34 -15.18 -1.69 -9.88
N ILE A 35 -15.06 -1.91 -11.19
CA ILE A 35 -13.92 -2.63 -11.78
C ILE A 35 -12.62 -1.89 -11.47
N MET A 36 -12.60 -0.57 -11.67
CA MET A 36 -11.45 0.27 -11.38
C MET A 36 -11.07 0.22 -9.89
N LEU A 37 -12.06 0.34 -8.99
CA LEU A 37 -11.86 0.21 -7.55
C LEU A 37 -11.27 -1.16 -7.17
N MET A 38 -11.78 -2.24 -7.75
CA MET A 38 -11.25 -3.60 -7.48
C MET A 38 -9.79 -3.72 -7.90
N GLN A 39 -9.43 -3.22 -9.10
CA GLN A 39 -8.06 -3.26 -9.60
C GLN A 39 -7.11 -2.41 -8.77
N GLU A 40 -7.52 -1.19 -8.39
CA GLU A 40 -6.74 -0.33 -7.50
C GLU A 40 -6.53 -0.99 -6.15
N THR A 41 -7.60 -1.53 -5.56
CA THR A 41 -7.55 -2.24 -4.27
C THR A 41 -6.57 -3.42 -4.31
N GLU A 42 -6.58 -4.21 -5.38
CA GLU A 42 -5.64 -5.31 -5.57
C GLU A 42 -4.18 -4.82 -5.64
N ARG A 43 -3.92 -3.70 -6.33
CA ARG A 43 -2.58 -3.09 -6.41
C ARG A 43 -2.09 -2.60 -5.05
N PHE A 44 -2.92 -1.89 -4.29
CA PHE A 44 -2.56 -1.45 -2.94
C PHE A 44 -2.30 -2.65 -2.01
N ASN A 45 -3.14 -3.69 -2.08
CA ASN A 45 -2.92 -4.91 -1.30
C ASN A 45 -1.58 -5.58 -1.64
N LYS A 46 -1.23 -5.70 -2.92
CA LYS A 46 0.09 -6.24 -3.35
C LYS A 46 1.24 -5.41 -2.78
N LEU A 47 1.16 -4.08 -2.88
CA LEU A 47 2.18 -3.18 -2.33
C LEU A 47 2.30 -3.33 -0.80
N LEU A 48 1.19 -3.38 -0.07
CA LEU A 48 1.18 -3.55 1.38
C LEU A 48 1.81 -4.88 1.82
N ILE A 49 1.58 -5.96 1.08
CA ILE A 49 2.21 -7.28 1.33
C ILE A 49 3.72 -7.20 1.16
N ILE A 50 4.20 -6.55 0.09
CA ILE A 50 5.64 -6.38 -0.17
C ILE A 50 6.29 -5.57 0.95
N ILE A 51 5.65 -4.46 1.35
CA ILE A 51 6.11 -3.62 2.46
C ILE A 51 6.20 -4.46 3.74
N LYS A 52 5.10 -5.11 4.15
CA LYS A 52 5.06 -5.93 5.37
C LYS A 52 6.13 -7.02 5.37
N THR A 53 6.23 -7.78 4.28
CA THR A 53 7.19 -8.90 4.16
C THR A 53 8.63 -8.40 4.22
N SER A 54 8.97 -7.35 3.46
CA SER A 54 10.32 -6.79 3.44
C SER A 54 10.73 -6.23 4.81
N LEU A 55 9.82 -5.61 5.55
CA LEU A 55 10.05 -5.10 6.89
C LEU A 55 10.24 -6.20 7.94
N GLU A 56 9.43 -7.26 7.88
CA GLU A 56 9.59 -8.42 8.75
C GLU A 56 10.92 -9.14 8.50
N GLN A 57 11.30 -9.31 7.24
CA GLN A 57 12.59 -9.89 6.85
C GLN A 57 13.75 -9.02 7.31
N LEU A 58 13.68 -7.70 7.10
CA LEU A 58 14.70 -6.76 7.57
C LEU A 58 14.84 -6.81 9.10
N LYS A 59 13.74 -6.87 9.84
CA LYS A 59 13.76 -7.00 11.31
C LYS A 59 14.41 -8.30 11.77
N LYS A 60 14.19 -9.40 11.06
CA LYS A 60 14.84 -10.70 11.34
C LYS A 60 16.32 -10.66 10.97
N ALA A 61 16.68 -10.04 9.85
CA ALA A 61 18.06 -9.91 9.40
C ALA A 61 18.92 -9.07 10.35
N ILE A 62 18.40 -7.93 10.83
CA ILE A 62 19.08 -7.09 11.82
C ILE A 62 19.35 -7.85 13.13
N LYS A 63 18.46 -8.78 13.51
CA LYS A 63 18.62 -9.63 14.69
C LYS A 63 19.50 -10.87 14.45
N GLY A 64 19.99 -11.07 13.23
CA GLY A 64 20.79 -12.23 12.85
C GLY A 64 20.00 -13.53 12.65
N PHE A 65 18.67 -13.48 12.57
CA PHE A 65 17.83 -14.67 12.31
C PHE A 65 17.73 -15.03 10.83
N VAL A 66 18.00 -14.08 9.94
CA VAL A 66 17.95 -14.24 8.47
C VAL A 66 19.22 -13.61 7.89
N VAL A 67 19.73 -14.16 6.80
CA VAL A 67 20.89 -13.59 6.09
C VAL A 67 20.48 -12.26 5.44
N MET A 68 21.29 -11.22 5.63
CA MET A 68 21.09 -9.95 4.92
C MET A 68 21.38 -10.16 3.43
N SER A 69 20.33 -10.21 2.61
CA SER A 69 20.46 -10.21 1.15
C SER A 69 20.73 -8.78 0.65
N GLU A 70 21.25 -8.67 -0.58
CA GLU A 70 21.46 -7.38 -1.25
C GLU A 70 20.17 -6.54 -1.30
N GLU A 71 19.03 -7.18 -1.53
CA GLU A 71 17.73 -6.48 -1.53
C GLU A 71 17.38 -5.91 -0.15
N LEU A 72 17.61 -6.65 0.94
CA LEU A 72 17.36 -6.18 2.30
C LEU A 72 18.34 -5.08 2.71
N GLU A 73 19.59 -5.17 2.27
CA GLU A 73 20.60 -4.14 2.48
C GLU A 73 20.22 -2.84 1.76
N ASN A 74 19.72 -2.93 0.53
CA ASN A 74 19.19 -1.78 -0.20
C ASN A 74 18.00 -1.13 0.51
N VAL A 75 17.07 -1.93 1.04
CA VAL A 75 15.95 -1.42 1.86
C VAL A 75 16.47 -0.71 3.12
N TYR A 76 17.46 -1.30 3.79
CA TYR A 76 18.08 -0.72 4.98
C TYR A 76 18.76 0.62 4.68
N ASN A 77 19.57 0.68 3.63
CA ASN A 77 20.27 1.89 3.20
C ASN A 77 19.28 2.99 2.76
N ALA A 78 18.19 2.64 2.09
CA ALA A 78 17.15 3.60 1.74
C ALA A 78 16.51 4.22 3.00
N PHE A 79 16.25 3.43 4.04
CA PHE A 79 15.71 3.92 5.29
C PHE A 79 16.66 4.86 6.03
N LEU A 80 17.95 4.56 6.05
CA LEU A 80 18.96 5.45 6.63
C LEU A 80 18.99 6.81 5.93
N ASN A 81 18.77 6.82 4.62
CA ASN A 81 18.76 8.04 3.80
C ASN A 81 17.36 8.69 3.65
N ASN A 82 16.34 8.22 4.37
CA ASN A 82 14.96 8.72 4.27
C ASN A 82 14.38 8.66 2.84
N HIS A 83 14.81 7.68 2.05
CA HIS A 83 14.33 7.41 0.70
C HIS A 83 13.41 6.18 0.69
N VAL A 84 12.48 6.17 -0.27
CA VAL A 84 11.63 5.01 -0.52
C VAL A 84 12.50 3.92 -1.14
N PRO A 85 12.53 2.69 -0.58
CA PRO A 85 13.27 1.59 -1.17
C PRO A 85 12.82 1.29 -2.60
N GLU A 86 13.76 0.93 -3.46
CA GLU A 86 13.48 0.62 -4.86
C GLU A 86 12.48 -0.55 -5.00
N LEU A 87 12.59 -1.56 -4.12
CA LEU A 87 11.63 -2.67 -4.03
C LEU A 87 10.17 -2.18 -3.90
N TRP A 88 9.94 -1.13 -3.11
CA TRP A 88 8.62 -0.55 -2.93
C TRP A 88 8.25 0.31 -4.13
N ALA A 89 9.18 1.16 -4.58
CA ALA A 89 8.97 2.07 -5.71
C ALA A 89 8.58 1.33 -7.00
N ARG A 90 9.19 0.16 -7.28
CA ARG A 90 8.87 -0.70 -8.44
C ARG A 90 7.43 -1.20 -8.45
N ASN A 91 6.80 -1.30 -7.29
CA ASN A 91 5.44 -1.81 -7.11
C ASN A 91 4.44 -0.71 -6.68
N ALA A 92 4.92 0.53 -6.59
CA ALA A 92 4.16 1.68 -6.11
C ALA A 92 3.83 2.67 -7.24
N TYR A 93 3.01 3.66 -6.89
CA TYR A 93 2.78 4.83 -7.71
C TYR A 93 4.05 5.71 -7.77
N PRO A 94 4.35 6.36 -8.91
CA PRO A 94 5.49 7.26 -9.03
C PRO A 94 5.44 8.38 -7.99
N SER A 95 6.55 8.62 -7.30
CA SER A 95 6.62 9.65 -6.27
C SER A 95 8.06 10.14 -6.07
N LEU A 96 8.20 11.45 -5.82
CA LEU A 96 9.46 12.08 -5.43
C LEU A 96 9.46 12.44 -3.92
N LYS A 97 8.49 11.92 -3.16
CA LYS A 97 8.36 12.19 -1.72
C LYS A 97 9.44 11.45 -0.94
N SER A 98 9.93 12.07 0.14
CA SER A 98 10.75 11.37 1.14
C SER A 98 9.97 10.23 1.79
N LEU A 99 10.66 9.22 2.32
CA LEU A 99 10.05 8.03 2.92
C LEU A 99 8.95 8.39 3.94
N ALA A 100 9.23 9.30 4.86
CA ALA A 100 8.26 9.73 5.86
C ALA A 100 7.00 10.36 5.25
N SER A 101 7.16 11.18 4.21
CA SER A 101 6.02 11.78 3.51
C SER A 101 5.30 10.78 2.61
N TRP A 102 6.02 9.83 2.04
CA TRP A 102 5.48 8.78 1.18
C TRP A 102 4.61 7.81 1.96
N VAL A 103 5.03 7.39 3.17
CA VAL A 103 4.23 6.54 4.04
C VAL A 103 2.93 7.22 4.46
N LYS A 104 2.96 8.51 4.80
CA LYS A 104 1.74 9.28 5.09
C LYS A 104 0.79 9.32 3.89
N ASP A 105 1.35 9.51 2.69
CA ASP A 105 0.58 9.51 1.44
C ASP A 105 -0.08 8.15 1.18
N LEU A 106 0.66 7.06 1.39
CA LEU A 106 0.16 5.69 1.25
C LEU A 106 -1.02 5.44 2.19
N ILE A 107 -0.89 5.83 3.47
CA ILE A 107 -1.97 5.69 4.45
C ILE A 107 -3.21 6.45 4.00
N MET A 108 -3.07 7.70 3.56
CA MET A 108 -4.21 8.50 3.08
C MET A 108 -4.91 7.85 1.88
N ARG A 109 -4.15 7.26 0.94
CA ARG A 109 -4.71 6.54 -0.21
C ARG A 109 -5.48 5.28 0.20
N CYS A 110 -4.89 4.49 1.10
CA CYS A 110 -5.56 3.30 1.65
C CYS A 110 -6.85 3.68 2.39
N CYS A 111 -6.83 4.73 3.23
CA CYS A 111 -8.03 5.21 3.90
C CYS A 111 -9.10 5.71 2.93
N PHE A 112 -8.72 6.37 1.83
CA PHE A 112 -9.65 6.80 0.81
C PHE A 112 -10.35 5.61 0.14
N ILE A 113 -9.60 4.57 -0.22
CA ILE A 113 -10.15 3.34 -0.82
C ILE A 113 -11.03 2.59 0.17
N ASP A 114 -10.56 2.42 1.42
CA ASP A 114 -11.36 1.76 2.46
C ASP A 114 -12.68 2.49 2.72
N ASN A 115 -12.66 3.82 2.77
CA ASN A 115 -13.87 4.62 2.89
C ASN A 115 -14.81 4.43 1.69
N TRP A 116 -14.28 4.33 0.47
CA TRP A 116 -15.09 4.04 -0.72
C TRP A 116 -15.71 2.62 -0.62
N ILE A 117 -14.93 1.62 -0.22
CA ILE A 117 -15.42 0.24 -0.06
C ILE A 117 -16.56 0.18 0.97
N ASN A 118 -16.42 0.87 2.11
CA ASN A 118 -17.39 0.78 3.21
C ASN A 118 -18.62 1.70 3.04
N ASN A 119 -18.46 2.88 2.43
CA ASN A 119 -19.50 3.91 2.36
C ASN A 119 -20.03 4.16 0.94
N GLY A 120 -19.53 3.45 -0.07
CA GLY A 120 -19.87 3.67 -1.48
C GLY A 120 -19.11 4.83 -2.13
N PRO A 121 -19.41 5.15 -3.40
CA PRO A 121 -18.64 6.13 -4.18
C PRO A 121 -18.65 7.53 -3.55
N PRO A 122 -17.49 8.17 -3.42
CA PRO A 122 -17.40 9.51 -2.85
C PRO A 122 -18.03 10.54 -3.81
N LYS A 123 -18.51 11.65 -3.25
CA LYS A 123 -19.03 12.79 -4.03
C LYS A 123 -17.96 13.49 -4.88
N SER A 124 -16.69 13.34 -4.50
CA SER A 124 -15.53 13.90 -5.20
C SER A 124 -14.38 12.89 -5.17
N PHE A 125 -13.77 12.63 -6.33
CA PHE A 125 -12.68 11.67 -6.47
C PHE A 125 -11.31 12.33 -6.30
N TRP A 126 -10.44 11.73 -5.50
CA TRP A 126 -9.04 12.14 -5.39
C TRP A 126 -8.23 11.47 -6.51
N LEU A 127 -8.26 12.06 -7.71
CA LEU A 127 -7.69 11.45 -8.93
C LEU A 127 -6.18 11.17 -8.83
N SER A 128 -5.40 12.05 -8.17
CA SER A 128 -3.97 11.81 -7.94
C SER A 128 -3.67 10.75 -6.87
N GLY A 129 -4.71 10.29 -6.16
CA GLY A 129 -4.70 9.21 -5.19
C GLY A 129 -4.67 7.80 -5.81
N PHE A 130 -5.01 7.68 -7.10
CA PHE A 130 -4.98 6.41 -7.84
C PHE A 130 -3.60 6.09 -8.42
N PHE A 131 -3.33 4.80 -8.67
CA PHE A 131 -2.12 4.34 -9.35
C PHE A 131 -2.09 4.75 -10.82
N PHE A 132 -3.22 4.68 -11.52
CA PHE A 132 -3.35 5.09 -12.92
C PHE A 132 -4.69 5.83 -13.15
N PRO A 133 -4.67 7.16 -13.38
CA PRO A 133 -5.90 7.91 -13.65
C PRO A 133 -6.43 7.76 -15.08
N GLN A 134 -5.77 6.99 -15.95
CA GLN A 134 -6.11 6.83 -17.38
C GLN A 134 -6.67 5.44 -17.72
N GLY A 135 -7.45 4.82 -16.84
CA GLY A 135 -8.05 3.49 -17.07
C GLY A 135 -8.62 3.30 -18.47
#